data_AF-A0A645C7I5-F1
#
_entry.id   AF-A0A645C7I5-F1
#
_cell.length_a   1.000
_cell.length_b   1.000
_cell.length_c   1.000
_cell.angle_alpha   90.00
_cell.angle_beta   90.00
_cell.angle_gamma   90.00
#
_symmetry.space_group_name_H-M   'P 1'
#
loop_
_entity.id
_entity.type
_entity.pdbx_description
1 polymer ?
#
loop_
_entity_poly.entity_id
_entity_poly.type
_entity_poly.pdbx_seq_one_letter_code
_entity_poly.pdbx_strand_id
1 'polypeptide(L)'
;MQSWREDQKALTRSIIRNVDVVAFCFSLTGINKGCTLDHLDGRFGYITLEDALADCFRVYDYESETLQETYATLEELIEDGWKVST
;
A
#
# COMPACT_ATOMS: atom_id res chain seq x y z
N MET A 1 -16.66 -8.61 10.41
CA MET A 1 -15.58 -7.74 9.93
C MET A 1 -14.37 -8.61 9.67
N GLN A 2 -13.99 -8.74 8.41
CA GLN A 2 -12.72 -9.39 8.05
C GLN A 2 -11.63 -8.34 8.23
N SER A 3 -10.48 -8.71 8.76
CA SER A 3 -9.33 -7.80 8.89
C SER A 3 -8.05 -8.60 8.73
N TRP A 4 -6.98 -7.96 8.27
CA TRP A 4 -5.67 -8.59 8.23
C TRP A 4 -5.19 -8.98 9.63
N ARG A 5 -4.30 -9.95 9.71
CA ARG A 5 -3.67 -10.32 10.97
C ARG A 5 -2.75 -9.19 11.44
N GLU A 6 -2.52 -9.11 12.76
CA GLU A 6 -1.73 -8.03 13.35
C GLU A 6 -0.27 -8.00 12.88
N ASP A 7 0.33 -9.15 12.56
CA ASP A 7 1.67 -9.23 11.94
C ASP A 7 1.70 -8.55 10.56
N GLN A 8 0.66 -8.75 9.76
CA GLN A 8 0.56 -8.16 8.42
C GLN A 8 0.34 -6.64 8.50
N LYS A 9 -0.49 -6.19 9.45
CA LYS A 9 -0.67 -4.75 9.73
C LYS A 9 0.62 -4.11 10.23
N ALA A 10 1.33 -4.77 11.15
CA ALA A 10 2.60 -4.27 11.68
C ALA A 10 3.68 -4.15 10.59
N LEU A 11 3.77 -5.15 9.70
CA LEU A 11 4.68 -5.11 8.57
C LEU A 11 4.33 -3.96 7.59
N THR A 12 3.04 -3.82 7.27
CA THR A 12 2.54 -2.71 6.42
C THR A 12 2.92 -1.36 7.00
N ARG A 13 2.72 -1.18 8.32
CA ARG A 13 3.15 0.05 9.03
C ARG A 13 4.64 0.27 8.90
N SER A 14 5.43 -0.77 9.15
CA SER A 14 6.89 -0.67 9.09
C SER A 14 7.39 -0.29 7.70
N ILE A 15 6.84 -0.88 6.64
CA ILE A 15 7.27 -0.63 5.26
C ILE A 15 6.88 0.77 4.80
N ILE A 16 5.62 1.16 4.98
CA ILE A 16 5.13 2.45 4.47
C ILE A 16 5.70 3.60 5.28
N ARG A 17 5.71 3.49 6.62
CA ARG A 17 6.16 4.58 7.50
C ARG A 17 7.66 4.82 7.45
N ASN A 18 8.46 3.75 7.31
CA ASN A 18 9.91 3.90 7.15
C ASN A 18 10.30 4.14 5.69
N VAL A 19 9.32 4.15 4.78
CA VAL A 19 9.53 4.26 3.34
C VAL A 19 10.63 3.30 2.90
N ASP A 20 10.42 2.00 3.16
CA ASP A 20 11.40 0.96 2.84
C ASP A 20 11.66 0.95 1.34
N VAL A 21 12.79 1.54 0.94
CA VAL A 21 13.15 1.74 -0.45
C VAL A 21 13.17 0.42 -1.22
N VAL A 22 13.50 -0.70 -0.58
CA VAL A 22 13.49 -2.00 -1.26
C VAL A 22 12.06 -2.38 -1.63
N ALA A 23 11.10 -2.24 -0.71
CA ALA A 23 9.70 -2.54 -0.98
C ALA A 23 9.07 -1.60 -2.02
N PHE A 24 9.48 -0.33 -2.05
CA PHE A 24 9.02 0.64 -3.06
C PHE A 24 9.76 0.55 -4.40
N CYS A 25 10.94 -0.08 -4.44
CA CYS A 25 11.74 -0.24 -5.66
C CYS A 25 11.60 -1.61 -6.31
N PHE A 26 11.09 -2.60 -5.57
CA PHE A 26 10.99 -3.98 -6.01
C PHE A 26 9.62 -4.28 -6.61
N SER A 27 9.63 -4.87 -7.81
CA SER A 27 8.41 -5.33 -8.48
C SER A 27 8.61 -6.73 -9.02
N LEU A 28 7.70 -7.64 -8.65
CA LEU A 28 7.66 -9.01 -9.15
C LEU A 28 7.16 -9.09 -10.60
N THR A 29 6.49 -8.05 -11.09
CA THR A 29 5.88 -7.97 -12.42
C THR A 29 6.78 -7.24 -13.43
N GLY A 30 7.93 -6.71 -12.99
CA GLY A 30 8.91 -5.99 -13.81
C GLY A 30 8.59 -4.51 -14.02
N ILE A 31 7.39 -4.04 -13.67
CA ILE A 31 7.03 -2.63 -13.67
C ILE A 31 6.95 -2.17 -12.22
N ASN A 32 7.90 -1.34 -11.80
CA ASN A 32 7.86 -0.74 -10.49
C ASN A 32 6.98 0.52 -10.51
N LYS A 33 5.82 0.44 -9.86
CA LYS A 33 4.89 1.56 -9.68
C LYS A 33 4.96 2.14 -8.25
N GLY A 34 5.74 1.53 -7.36
CA GLY A 34 5.78 1.83 -5.93
C GLY A 34 5.50 0.57 -5.09
N CYS A 35 5.08 0.77 -3.85
CA CYS A 35 4.78 -0.33 -2.94
C CYS A 35 3.39 -0.90 -3.25
N THR A 36 3.33 -2.16 -3.68
CA THR A 36 2.07 -2.84 -4.01
C THR A 36 1.29 -3.22 -2.75
N LEU A 37 -0.04 -3.19 -2.86
CA LEU A 37 -0.97 -3.45 -1.78
C LEU A 37 -2.05 -4.47 -2.18
N ASP A 38 -2.42 -5.33 -1.24
CA ASP A 38 -3.57 -6.21 -1.33
C ASP A 38 -4.70 -5.67 -0.44
N HIS A 39 -5.91 -5.61 -0.99
CA HIS A 39 -7.11 -5.32 -0.21
C HIS A 39 -7.86 -6.60 0.19
N LEU A 40 -8.62 -6.54 1.29
CA LEU A 40 -9.39 -7.67 1.80
C LEU A 40 -10.47 -8.20 0.84
N ASP A 41 -10.97 -7.36 -0.06
CA ASP A 41 -11.98 -7.71 -1.07
C ASP A 41 -11.37 -8.25 -2.38
N GLY A 42 -10.05 -8.35 -2.47
CA GLY A 42 -9.34 -8.80 -3.67
C GLY A 42 -8.88 -7.70 -4.62
N ARG A 43 -9.11 -6.41 -4.31
CA ARG A 43 -8.49 -5.31 -5.07
C ARG A 43 -6.97 -5.34 -4.92
N PHE A 44 -6.27 -4.93 -5.98
CA PHE A 44 -4.82 -4.85 -6.04
C PHE A 44 -4.39 -3.44 -6.46
N GLY A 45 -3.59 -2.81 -5.61
CA GLY A 45 -3.21 -1.41 -5.78
C GLY A 45 -1.75 -1.15 -5.44
N TYR A 46 -1.38 0.12 -5.44
CA TYR A 46 -0.05 0.55 -5.01
C TYR A 46 -0.06 1.99 -4.47
N ILE A 47 0.94 2.32 -3.66
CA ILE A 47 1.27 3.69 -3.24
C ILE A 47 2.62 4.06 -3.86
N THR A 48 2.73 5.28 -4.37
CA THR A 48 4.00 5.77 -4.91
C THR A 48 4.98 6.11 -3.79
N LEU A 49 6.28 6.08 -4.10
CA LEU A 49 7.32 6.51 -3.16
C LEU A 49 7.13 7.99 -2.74
N GLU A 50 6.73 8.83 -3.68
CA GLU A 50 6.51 10.27 -3.48
C GLU A 50 5.35 10.53 -2.51
N ASP A 51 4.24 9.82 -2.70
CA ASP A 51 3.06 9.87 -1.83
C ASP A 51 3.39 9.44 -0.40
N ALA A 52 4.15 8.33 -0.23
CA ALA A 52 4.59 7.87 1.08
C ALA A 52 5.54 8.86 1.78
N LEU A 53 6.48 9.47 1.04
CA LEU A 53 7.38 10.50 1.57
C LEU A 53 6.66 11.79 1.97
N ALA A 54 5.52 12.08 1.34
CA ALA A 54 4.70 13.25 1.62
C ALA A 54 3.64 13.01 2.71
N ASP A 55 3.63 11.84 3.36
CA ASP A 55 2.54 11.38 4.25
C ASP A 55 1.15 11.50 3.57
N CYS A 56 1.08 11.29 2.25
CA CYS A 56 -0.13 11.35 1.45
C CYS A 56 -0.51 9.95 0.99
N PHE A 57 -1.45 9.28 1.67
CA PHE A 57 -1.74 7.87 1.40
C PHE A 57 -2.75 7.71 0.25
N ARG A 58 -2.27 7.84 -0.98
CA ARG A 58 -3.05 7.61 -2.20
C ARG A 58 -2.85 6.19 -2.71
N VAL A 59 -3.96 5.48 -2.92
CA VAL A 59 -3.94 4.13 -3.48
C VAL A 59 -4.41 4.19 -4.92
N TYR A 60 -3.55 3.74 -5.82
CA TYR A 60 -3.82 3.63 -7.24
C TYR A 60 -4.15 2.19 -7.60
N ASP A 61 -5.09 2.01 -8.51
CA ASP A 61 -5.36 0.72 -9.14
C ASP A 61 -4.14 0.29 -9.95
N TYR A 62 -3.71 -0.96 -9.75
CA TYR A 62 -2.46 -1.43 -10.36
C TYR A 62 -2.54 -1.54 -11.88
N GLU A 63 -3.69 -1.96 -12.44
CA GLU A 63 -3.86 -2.19 -13.87
C GLU A 63 -4.19 -0.91 -14.64
N SER A 64 -5.15 -0.13 -14.15
CA SER A 64 -5.66 1.07 -14.82
C SER A 64 -4.89 2.34 -14.47
N GLU A 65 -4.04 2.32 -13.44
CA GLU A 65 -3.28 3.48 -12.94
C GLU A 65 -4.17 4.64 -12.48
N THR A 66 -5.44 4.35 -12.19
CA THR A 66 -6.40 5.34 -11.71
C THR A 66 -6.33 5.45 -10.18
N LEU A 67 -6.48 6.66 -9.65
CA LEU A 67 -6.62 6.87 -8.22
C LEU A 67 -7.92 6.21 -7.75
N GLN A 68 -7.82 5.22 -6.86
CA GLN A 68 -9.00 4.59 -6.26
C GLN A 68 -9.43 5.39 -5.03
N GLU A 69 -8.53 5.56 -4.08
CA GLU A 69 -8.84 6.12 -2.77
C GLU A 69 -7.68 6.96 -2.21
N THR A 70 -8.00 7.81 -1.24
CA THR A 70 -7.04 8.64 -0.53
C THR A 70 -7.38 8.62 0.95
N TYR A 71 -6.39 8.34 1.77
CA TYR A 71 -6.52 8.27 3.22
C TYR A 71 -5.72 9.40 3.86
N ALA A 72 -6.22 9.95 4.96
CA ALA A 72 -5.54 11.01 5.69
C ALA A 72 -4.41 10.44 6.56
N THR A 73 -4.50 9.17 6.96
CA THR A 73 -3.49 8.48 7.76
C THR A 73 -3.22 7.06 7.26
N LEU A 74 -2.06 6.53 7.64
CA LEU A 74 -1.71 5.12 7.39
C LEU A 74 -2.65 4.17 8.14
N GLU A 75 -3.10 4.56 9.33
CA GLU A 75 -4.05 3.80 10.12
C GLU A 75 -5.40 3.65 9.40
N GLU A 76 -5.94 4.73 8.81
CA GLU A 76 -7.16 4.68 8.01
C GLU A 76 -7.03 3.72 6.82
N LEU A 77 -5.89 3.76 6.11
CA LEU A 77 -5.61 2.85 4.99
C LEU A 77 -5.61 1.37 5.43
N ILE A 78 -5.01 1.07 6.59
CA ILE A 78 -4.95 -0.30 7.13
C ILE A 78 -6.32 -0.75 7.65
N GLU A 79 -7.08 0.15 8.26
CA GLU A 79 -8.42 -0.11 8.78
C GLU A 79 -9.43 -0.34 7.66
N ASP A 80 -9.29 0.36 6.53
CA ASP A 80 -10.10 0.14 5.32
C ASP A 80 -9.91 -1.26 4.75
N GLY A 81 -8.67 -1.76 4.81
CA GLY A 81 -8.37 -3.15 4.48
C GLY A 81 -7.15 -3.37 3.60
N TRP A 82 -6.28 -2.38 3.46
CA TRP A 82 -5.05 -2.52 2.68
C TRP A 82 -3.89 -3.08 3.52
N LYS A 83 -3.09 -3.94 2.90
CA LYS A 83 -1.78 -4.35 3.41
C LYS A 83 -0.74 -4.32 2.30
N VAL A 84 0.54 -4.24 2.66
CA VAL A 84 1.62 -4.49 1.69
C VAL A 84 1.55 -5.92 1.15
N SER A 85 1.70 -6.06 -0.16
CA SER A 85 1.83 -7.35 -0.83
C SER A 85 3.26 -7.87 -0.62
N THR A 86 3.37 -9.10 -0.11
CA THR A 86 4.63 -9.79 0.24
C THR A 86 4.67 -11.15 -0.39
#